data_AF-A0A8J5CT15-F1
#
_entry.id   AF-A0A8J5CT15-F1
#
_cell.length_a   1.000
_cell.length_b   1.000
_cell.length_c   1.000
_cell.angle_alpha   90.00
_cell.angle_beta   90.00
_cell.angle_gamma   90.00
#
_symmetry.space_group_name_H-M   'P 1'
#
loop_
_entity.id
_entity.type
_entity.pdbx_description
1 polymer ?
#
loop_
_entity_poly.entity_id
_entity_poly.type
_entity_poly.pdbx_seq_one_letter_code
_entity_poly.pdbx_strand_id
1 'polypeptide(L)'
;MMSVRPRCVAVCSVWLVLWVLVAADNTFTEELLLRPLASGHIHSHFEFTTTWSSPEISDAIHNYRDFEFAHYDLFPRALGEVVERYHVRELHLSLTQGLWRHRKWGYPVVDAPPGAQLWVWFTPTTDDLDQTWRDLVNALSGLICASLNFIDSTNTVSPELSYRPQGVADPWYASNSSYMRYAALPRENVCTENLTPWKKLLPCDAQSGLVALLHPGPLYTAHYHSLSLHLRPSCQDTECRSAQLELVQALSLVQLPDTSAEGYQDWTLHQLFLVPLIYSCPLANISRIYVDITDNEVSSKK
;
A
#
# COMPACT_ATOMS: atom_id res chain seq x y z
N MET A 1 -28.41 81.28 6.06
CA MET A 1 -27.87 80.34 5.04
C MET A 1 -26.57 79.75 5.60
N MET A 2 -26.67 78.66 6.38
CA MET A 2 -25.54 77.84 6.81
C MET A 2 -26.09 76.43 7.01
N SER A 3 -25.61 75.52 6.16
CA SER A 3 -26.03 74.13 6.04
C SER A 3 -25.21 73.27 7.01
N VAL A 4 -25.88 72.53 7.89
CA VAL A 4 -25.25 71.49 8.73
C VAL A 4 -25.77 70.15 8.22
N ARG A 5 -24.91 69.39 7.54
CA ARG A 5 -25.20 68.02 7.08
C ARG A 5 -25.03 67.03 8.24
N PRO A 6 -25.92 66.04 8.40
CA PRO A 6 -25.68 64.94 9.33
C PRO A 6 -24.62 63.99 8.73
N ARG A 7 -23.64 63.60 9.54
CA ARG A 7 -22.68 62.54 9.21
C ARG A 7 -23.31 61.19 9.58
N CYS A 8 -23.70 60.41 8.58
CA CYS A 8 -23.98 58.99 8.77
C CYS A 8 -22.64 58.25 8.96
N VAL A 9 -22.44 57.64 10.12
CA VAL A 9 -21.34 56.70 10.37
C VAL A 9 -21.86 55.32 9.99
N ALA A 10 -21.40 54.78 8.87
CA ALA A 10 -21.67 53.40 8.49
C ALA A 10 -20.76 52.47 9.32
N VAL A 11 -21.36 51.70 10.22
CA VAL A 11 -20.66 50.61 10.92
C VAL A 11 -20.61 49.42 9.97
N CYS A 12 -19.46 49.22 9.35
CA CYS A 12 -19.20 48.07 8.49
C CYS A 12 -18.85 46.88 9.38
N SER A 13 -19.83 46.04 9.72
CA SER A 13 -19.60 44.77 10.42
C SER A 13 -18.99 43.78 9.43
N VAL A 14 -17.66 43.67 9.42
CA VAL A 14 -16.93 42.62 8.70
C VAL A 14 -17.17 41.31 9.43
N TRP A 15 -18.05 40.46 8.88
CA TRP A 15 -18.17 39.07 9.29
C TRP A 15 -16.93 38.33 8.77
N LEU A 16 -15.94 38.12 9.64
CA LEU A 16 -14.88 37.15 9.41
C LEU A 16 -15.52 35.76 9.41
N VAL A 17 -15.82 35.25 8.21
CA VAL A 17 -16.09 33.83 8.02
C VAL A 17 -14.77 33.12 8.30
N LEU A 18 -14.60 32.60 9.51
CA LEU A 18 -13.55 31.65 9.82
C LEU A 18 -13.88 30.40 9.00
N TRP A 19 -13.19 30.23 7.87
CA TRP A 19 -13.11 28.94 7.21
C TRP A 19 -12.37 28.03 8.19
N VAL A 20 -13.10 27.13 8.83
CA VAL A 20 -12.49 26.00 9.52
C VAL A 20 -11.85 25.17 8.42
N LEU A 21 -10.54 25.33 8.25
CA LEU A 21 -9.72 24.38 7.50
C LEU A 21 -9.85 23.06 8.25
N VAL A 22 -10.67 22.14 7.73
CA VAL A 22 -10.60 20.74 8.11
C VAL A 22 -9.22 20.28 7.69
N ALA A 23 -8.35 20.04 8.67
CA ALA A 23 -7.00 19.58 8.41
C ALA A 23 -7.08 18.18 7.78
N ALA A 24 -6.32 17.97 6.70
CA ALA A 24 -6.09 16.64 6.18
C ALA A 24 -5.34 15.82 7.24
N ASP A 25 -5.94 14.71 7.67
CA ASP A 25 -5.36 13.81 8.67
C ASP A 25 -4.65 12.67 7.94
N ASN A 26 -3.57 13.04 7.25
CA ASN A 26 -2.72 12.06 6.58
C ASN A 26 -1.87 11.36 7.63
N THR A 27 -1.84 10.04 7.63
CA THR A 27 -1.04 9.27 8.59
C THR A 27 -0.15 8.27 7.88
N PHE A 28 1.01 8.00 8.48
CA PHE A 28 1.91 6.97 8.03
C PHE A 28 2.29 6.05 9.19
N THR A 29 2.15 4.74 8.99
CA THR A 29 2.52 3.73 9.99
C THR A 29 3.46 2.70 9.37
N GLU A 30 4.49 2.33 10.10
CA GLU A 30 5.42 1.28 9.73
C GLU A 30 5.41 0.16 10.77
N GLU A 31 5.18 -1.06 10.33
CA GLU A 31 5.08 -2.23 11.20
C GLU A 31 5.93 -3.39 10.64
N LEU A 32 6.58 -4.13 11.53
CA LEU A 32 7.34 -5.35 11.21
C LEU A 32 6.86 -6.48 12.11
N LEU A 33 6.30 -7.52 11.54
CA LEU A 33 5.99 -8.77 12.22
C LEU A 33 7.10 -9.79 11.96
N LEU A 34 7.67 -10.33 13.03
CA LEU A 34 8.64 -11.42 13.02
C LEU A 34 7.99 -12.65 13.64
N ARG A 35 7.78 -13.68 12.83
CA ARG A 35 7.19 -14.94 13.24
C ARG A 35 8.18 -16.09 13.02
N PRO A 36 8.76 -16.65 14.09
CA PRO A 36 9.45 -17.93 14.01
C PRO A 36 8.47 -19.01 13.54
N LEU A 37 8.89 -19.84 12.59
CA LEU A 37 8.08 -20.92 12.04
C LEU A 37 8.58 -22.26 12.60
N ALA A 38 7.68 -23.21 12.77
CA ALA A 38 8.00 -24.58 13.22
C ALA A 38 9.05 -25.30 12.35
N SER A 39 9.26 -24.82 11.11
CA SER A 39 10.25 -25.35 10.18
C SER A 39 11.68 -24.83 10.40
N GLY A 40 11.95 -24.05 11.45
CA GLY A 40 13.26 -23.40 11.67
C GLY A 40 13.41 -22.04 10.99
N HIS A 41 12.55 -21.75 10.00
CA HIS A 41 12.57 -20.49 9.26
C HIS A 41 11.94 -19.35 10.08
N ILE A 42 12.23 -18.11 9.69
CA ILE A 42 11.60 -16.91 10.24
C ILE A 42 10.84 -16.22 9.11
N HIS A 43 9.56 -15.95 9.35
CA HIS A 43 8.73 -15.13 8.50
C HIS A 43 8.80 -13.68 8.97
N SER A 44 9.32 -12.81 8.11
CA SER A 44 9.38 -11.36 8.34
C SER A 44 8.37 -10.69 7.41
N HIS A 45 7.39 -10.00 7.97
CA HIS A 45 6.38 -9.26 7.21
C HIS A 45 6.46 -7.78 7.59
N PHE A 46 6.86 -6.96 6.63
CA PHE A 46 6.84 -5.51 6.75
C PHE A 46 5.55 -4.99 6.13
N GLU A 47 4.88 -4.09 6.82
CA GLU A 47 3.70 -3.39 6.34
C GLU A 47 3.87 -1.90 6.58
N PHE A 48 3.72 -1.12 5.52
CA PHE A 48 3.76 0.33 5.54
C PHE A 48 2.42 0.84 5.03
N THR A 49 1.70 1.56 5.88
CA THR A 49 0.35 2.04 5.57
C THR A 49 0.34 3.55 5.59
N THR A 50 -0.01 4.14 4.45
CA THR A 50 -0.23 5.58 4.29
C THR A 50 -1.73 5.80 4.09
N THR A 51 -2.35 6.59 4.97
CA THR A 51 -3.74 7.02 4.79
C THR A 51 -3.77 8.47 4.32
N TRP A 52 -4.67 8.76 3.40
CA TRP A 52 -4.95 10.11 2.92
C TRP A 52 -6.42 10.43 3.12
N SER A 53 -6.70 11.41 3.98
CA SER A 53 -8.05 11.92 4.23
C SER A 53 -8.19 13.37 3.77
N SER A 54 -9.11 13.63 2.84
CA SER A 54 -9.55 14.98 2.49
C SER A 54 -11.03 14.99 2.11
N PRO A 55 -11.73 16.14 2.22
CA PRO A 55 -13.12 16.26 1.80
C PRO A 55 -13.34 15.88 0.33
N GLU A 56 -12.41 16.24 -0.55
CA GLU A 56 -12.45 15.94 -1.98
C GLU A 56 -12.30 14.43 -2.24
N ILE A 57 -11.36 13.77 -1.53
CA ILE A 57 -11.20 12.31 -1.60
C ILE A 57 -12.45 11.63 -1.08
N SER A 58 -13.02 12.07 0.05
CA SER A 58 -14.25 11.48 0.59
C SER A 58 -15.43 11.64 -0.38
N ASP A 59 -15.60 12.81 -1.01
CA ASP A 59 -16.63 13.05 -2.03
C ASP A 59 -16.43 12.16 -3.26
N ALA A 60 -15.20 12.06 -3.76
CA ALA A 60 -14.85 11.17 -4.86
C ALA A 60 -15.14 9.70 -4.49
N ILE A 61 -14.92 9.31 -3.24
CA ILE A 61 -15.27 7.98 -2.74
C ILE A 61 -16.78 7.74 -2.81
N HIS A 62 -17.60 8.60 -2.22
CA HIS A 62 -19.05 8.39 -2.18
C HIS A 62 -19.74 8.52 -3.54
N ASN A 63 -19.25 9.40 -4.40
CA ASN A 63 -19.89 9.71 -5.68
C ASN A 63 -19.29 8.98 -6.89
N TYR A 64 -18.35 8.05 -6.68
CA TYR A 64 -17.69 7.31 -7.76
C TYR A 64 -17.10 8.23 -8.84
N ARG A 65 -16.40 9.27 -8.38
CA ARG A 65 -15.62 10.17 -9.25
C ARG A 65 -14.14 9.82 -9.15
N ASP A 66 -13.39 10.36 -10.09
CA ASP A 66 -11.93 10.27 -10.07
C ASP A 66 -11.35 11.00 -8.85
N PHE A 67 -10.21 10.50 -8.37
CA PHE A 67 -9.51 11.13 -7.27
C PHE A 67 -8.78 12.38 -7.75
N GLU A 68 -9.03 13.51 -7.08
CA GLU A 68 -8.30 14.75 -7.31
C GLU A 68 -7.31 14.97 -6.16
N PHE A 69 -6.02 14.89 -6.46
CA PHE A 69 -4.96 15.05 -5.46
C PHE A 69 -4.45 16.50 -5.43
N ALA A 70 -4.90 17.29 -4.45
CA ALA A 70 -4.44 18.68 -4.31
C ALA A 70 -2.98 18.78 -3.81
N HIS A 71 -2.62 18.00 -2.78
CA HIS A 71 -1.32 18.08 -2.10
C HIS A 71 -0.80 16.71 -1.67
N TYR A 72 0.30 16.27 -2.26
CA TYR A 72 0.82 14.92 -2.08
C TYR A 72 1.38 14.59 -0.70
N ASP A 73 1.74 15.56 0.14
CA ASP A 73 2.21 15.38 1.54
C ASP A 73 2.96 14.05 1.82
N LEU A 74 2.29 13.04 2.40
CA LEU A 74 2.85 11.70 2.66
C LEU A 74 2.67 10.69 1.50
N PHE A 75 1.71 10.90 0.62
CA PHE A 75 1.40 9.98 -0.46
C PHE A 75 2.28 10.22 -1.69
N PRO A 76 2.76 9.16 -2.34
CA PRO A 76 3.69 9.30 -3.44
C PRO A 76 3.05 9.93 -4.68
N ARG A 77 3.51 11.13 -5.03
CA ARG A 77 3.07 11.87 -6.23
C ARG A 77 3.09 11.03 -7.51
N ALA A 78 4.16 10.26 -7.71
CA ALA A 78 4.31 9.43 -8.91
C ALA A 78 3.20 8.38 -9.05
N LEU A 79 2.69 7.83 -7.93
CA LEU A 79 1.55 6.91 -7.96
C LEU A 79 0.24 7.66 -8.10
N GLY A 80 0.06 8.79 -7.40
CA GLY A 80 -1.17 9.56 -7.46
C GLY A 80 -1.47 10.13 -8.85
N GLU A 81 -0.45 10.61 -9.57
CA GLU A 81 -0.60 11.04 -10.97
C GLU A 81 -1.02 9.88 -11.88
N VAL A 82 -0.56 8.65 -11.63
CA VAL A 82 -0.99 7.45 -12.36
C VAL A 82 -2.45 7.11 -12.01
N VAL A 83 -2.79 7.17 -10.74
CA VAL A 83 -4.14 6.85 -10.25
C VAL A 83 -5.19 7.80 -10.83
N GLU A 84 -4.92 9.10 -10.77
CA GLU A 84 -5.78 10.16 -11.30
C GLU A 84 -5.90 10.04 -12.83
N ARG A 85 -4.77 9.91 -13.54
CA ARG A 85 -4.74 9.89 -15.01
C ARG A 85 -5.46 8.70 -15.63
N TYR A 86 -5.43 7.55 -14.96
CA TYR A 86 -5.99 6.31 -15.47
C TYR A 86 -7.26 5.87 -14.76
N HIS A 87 -7.93 6.80 -14.06
CA HIS A 87 -9.23 6.55 -13.42
C HIS A 87 -9.22 5.32 -12.50
N VAL A 88 -8.11 5.12 -11.77
CA VAL A 88 -7.93 3.97 -10.90
C VAL A 88 -8.65 4.22 -9.60
N ARG A 89 -9.53 3.29 -9.25
CA ARG A 89 -10.28 3.33 -8.00
C ARG A 89 -9.67 2.46 -6.91
N GLU A 90 -9.24 1.27 -7.30
CA GLU A 90 -8.59 0.30 -6.44
C GLU A 90 -7.53 -0.42 -7.26
N LEU A 91 -6.34 -0.64 -6.70
CA LEU A 91 -5.21 -1.24 -7.41
C LEU A 91 -4.44 -2.17 -6.48
N HIS A 92 -4.16 -3.37 -6.96
CA HIS A 92 -3.41 -4.37 -6.22
C HIS A 92 -2.36 -4.99 -7.12
N LEU A 93 -1.10 -4.77 -6.77
CA LEU A 93 0.06 -5.31 -7.45
C LEU A 93 0.85 -6.16 -6.46
N SER A 94 1.22 -7.37 -6.84
CA SER A 94 2.19 -8.19 -6.12
C SER A 94 3.24 -8.76 -7.08
N LEU A 95 4.51 -8.73 -6.67
CA LEU A 95 5.64 -9.37 -7.34
C LEU A 95 6.25 -10.38 -6.37
N THR A 96 6.16 -11.66 -6.70
CA THR A 96 6.55 -12.74 -5.79
C THR A 96 7.56 -13.68 -6.41
N GLN A 97 8.61 -14.00 -5.67
CA GLN A 97 9.56 -15.06 -5.96
C GLN A 97 9.42 -16.17 -4.93
N GLY A 98 9.26 -17.39 -5.43
CA GLY A 98 9.04 -18.58 -4.61
C GLY A 98 7.54 -18.90 -4.44
N LEU A 99 7.27 -20.03 -3.78
CA LEU A 99 5.92 -20.50 -3.50
C LEU A 99 5.74 -20.58 -1.99
N TRP A 100 4.67 -19.99 -1.48
CA TRP A 100 4.34 -20.11 -0.06
C TRP A 100 4.03 -21.57 0.31
N ARG A 101 4.85 -22.15 1.18
CA ARG A 101 4.73 -23.54 1.62
C ARG A 101 3.78 -23.65 2.80
N HIS A 102 2.48 -23.57 2.52
CA HIS A 102 1.40 -23.65 3.51
C HIS A 102 1.56 -24.74 4.58
N ARG A 103 1.97 -25.96 4.17
CA ARG A 103 2.17 -27.09 5.11
C ARG A 103 3.33 -26.88 6.09
N LYS A 104 4.33 -26.06 5.75
CA LYS A 104 5.52 -25.81 6.57
C LYS A 104 5.48 -24.47 7.30
N TRP A 105 4.82 -23.48 6.70
CA TRP A 105 4.85 -22.08 7.14
C TRP A 105 3.49 -21.58 7.65
N GLY A 106 2.44 -22.40 7.56
CA GLY A 106 1.09 -22.00 7.94
C GLY A 106 0.46 -21.05 6.92
N TYR A 107 -0.40 -20.15 7.37
CA TYR A 107 -1.01 -19.13 6.53
C TYR A 107 -0.14 -17.86 6.50
N PRO A 108 0.07 -17.25 5.32
CA PRO A 108 0.76 -15.97 5.23
C PRO A 108 -0.11 -14.85 5.81
N VAL A 109 0.51 -13.71 6.11
CA VAL A 109 -0.24 -12.49 6.50
C VAL A 109 -1.01 -11.97 5.28
N VAL A 110 -0.32 -11.87 4.14
CA VAL A 110 -0.88 -11.55 2.83
C VAL A 110 -0.51 -12.66 1.86
N ASP A 111 -1.50 -13.25 1.20
CA ASP A 111 -1.26 -14.26 0.17
C ASP A 111 -0.96 -13.61 -1.18
N ALA A 112 0.02 -14.13 -1.90
CA ALA A 112 0.42 -13.63 -3.20
C ALA A 112 0.94 -14.78 -4.08
N PRO A 113 0.44 -14.90 -5.33
CA PRO A 113 0.89 -15.93 -6.25
C PRO A 113 2.32 -15.65 -6.75
N PRO A 114 3.05 -16.68 -7.22
CA PRO A 114 4.36 -16.50 -7.84
C PRO A 114 4.26 -15.68 -9.13
N GLY A 115 5.27 -14.84 -9.37
CA GLY A 115 5.32 -13.91 -10.49
C GLY A 115 4.62 -12.58 -10.17
N ALA A 116 4.25 -11.84 -11.22
CA ALA A 116 3.49 -10.62 -11.09
C ALA A 116 1.99 -10.93 -11.14
N GLN A 117 1.22 -10.31 -10.24
CA GLN A 117 -0.24 -10.28 -10.30
C GLN A 117 -0.67 -8.83 -10.18
N LEU A 118 -1.54 -8.40 -11.09
CA LEU A 118 -2.11 -7.08 -11.09
C LEU A 118 -3.62 -7.20 -11.26
N TRP A 119 -4.36 -6.55 -10.37
CA TRP A 119 -5.77 -6.35 -10.56
C TRP A 119 -6.21 -4.97 -10.10
N VAL A 120 -7.12 -4.40 -10.88
CA VAL A 120 -7.49 -2.99 -10.78
C VAL A 120 -8.99 -2.86 -11.00
N TRP A 121 -9.61 -2.03 -10.18
CA TRP A 121 -10.96 -1.53 -10.40
C TRP A 121 -10.89 -0.08 -10.85
N PHE A 122 -11.66 0.26 -11.88
CA PHE A 122 -11.71 1.59 -12.48
C PHE A 122 -12.95 2.36 -12.03
N THR A 123 -12.91 3.68 -12.17
CA THR A 123 -14.08 4.54 -12.02
C THR A 123 -15.15 4.17 -13.07
N PRO A 124 -16.44 4.14 -12.71
CA PRO A 124 -17.52 3.81 -13.65
C PRO A 124 -17.64 4.75 -14.87
N THR A 125 -17.03 5.93 -14.80
CA THR A 125 -17.03 6.96 -15.85
C THR A 125 -15.96 6.72 -16.93
N THR A 126 -15.14 5.67 -16.82
CA THR A 126 -14.10 5.37 -17.81
C THR A 126 -14.72 4.82 -19.10
N ASP A 127 -14.56 5.55 -20.20
CA ASP A 127 -15.11 5.17 -21.52
C ASP A 127 -14.37 3.97 -22.15
N ASP A 128 -13.10 4.14 -22.55
CA ASP A 128 -12.29 3.09 -23.20
C ASP A 128 -11.39 2.37 -22.19
N LEU A 129 -12.01 1.51 -21.39
CA LEU A 129 -11.33 0.81 -20.31
C LEU A 129 -10.19 -0.09 -20.80
N ASP A 130 -10.29 -0.69 -21.99
CA ASP A 130 -9.24 -1.58 -22.51
C ASP A 130 -8.00 -0.79 -22.99
N GLN A 131 -8.18 0.42 -23.51
CA GLN A 131 -7.07 1.33 -23.78
C GLN A 131 -6.47 1.88 -22.48
N THR A 132 -7.31 2.35 -21.54
CA THR A 132 -6.86 2.84 -20.23
C THR A 132 -6.08 1.77 -19.46
N TRP A 133 -6.53 0.51 -19.50
CA TRP A 133 -5.83 -0.63 -18.92
C TRP A 133 -4.44 -0.83 -19.52
N ARG A 134 -4.32 -0.82 -20.85
CA ARG A 134 -3.01 -0.94 -21.52
C ARG A 134 -2.07 0.21 -21.14
N ASP A 135 -2.58 1.43 -21.08
CA ASP A 135 -1.76 2.59 -20.74
C ASP A 135 -1.33 2.59 -19.26
N LEU A 136 -2.23 2.18 -18.36
CA LEU A 136 -1.94 2.01 -16.94
C LEU A 136 -0.82 0.96 -16.73
N VAL A 137 -0.94 -0.19 -17.37
CA VAL A 137 0.05 -1.26 -17.30
C VAL A 137 1.45 -0.77 -17.73
N ASN A 138 1.51 0.01 -18.81
CA ASN A 138 2.77 0.61 -19.28
C ASN A 138 3.34 1.64 -18.29
N ALA A 139 2.49 2.46 -17.69
CA ALA A 139 2.91 3.41 -16.67
C ALA A 139 3.44 2.71 -15.40
N LEU A 140 2.73 1.69 -14.91
CA LEU A 140 3.15 0.89 -13.75
C LEU A 140 4.44 0.11 -14.00
N SER A 141 4.63 -0.38 -15.22
CA SER A 141 5.88 -1.03 -15.64
C SER A 141 7.08 -0.11 -15.42
N GLY A 142 6.96 1.16 -15.82
CA GLY A 142 7.99 2.17 -15.59
C GLY A 142 8.13 2.56 -14.10
N LEU A 143 7.01 2.69 -13.39
CA LEU A 143 7.01 3.10 -11.98
C LEU A 143 7.68 2.08 -11.06
N ILE A 144 7.43 0.78 -11.25
CA ILE A 144 7.93 -0.31 -10.40
C ILE A 144 9.15 -1.02 -11.01
N CYS A 145 9.56 -0.62 -12.22
CA CYS A 145 10.65 -1.25 -12.98
C CYS A 145 10.43 -2.76 -13.19
N ALA A 146 9.19 -3.13 -13.51
CA ALA A 146 8.78 -4.52 -13.78
C ALA A 146 8.27 -4.62 -15.21
N SER A 147 8.37 -5.80 -15.83
CA SER A 147 7.95 -6.06 -17.22
C SER A 147 6.43 -6.21 -17.37
N LEU A 148 5.65 -5.39 -16.65
CA LEU A 148 4.18 -5.42 -16.69
C LEU A 148 3.65 -5.11 -18.09
N ASN A 149 4.41 -4.40 -18.92
CA ASN A 149 4.08 -4.11 -20.33
C ASN A 149 3.86 -5.36 -21.22
N PHE A 150 4.18 -6.57 -20.75
CA PHE A 150 3.77 -7.83 -21.39
C PHE A 150 2.31 -8.23 -21.11
N ILE A 151 1.58 -7.48 -20.29
CA ILE A 151 0.13 -7.64 -20.12
C ILE A 151 -0.56 -7.03 -21.34
N ASP A 152 -1.38 -7.83 -22.01
CA ASP A 152 -2.15 -7.47 -23.19
C ASP A 152 -3.56 -8.11 -23.14
N SER A 153 -4.32 -7.99 -24.22
CA SER A 153 -5.68 -8.55 -24.28
C SER A 153 -5.72 -10.09 -24.21
N THR A 154 -4.59 -10.80 -24.39
CA THR A 154 -4.53 -12.27 -24.39
C THR A 154 -4.37 -12.86 -22.99
N ASN A 155 -3.84 -12.09 -22.03
CA ASN A 155 -3.64 -12.49 -20.65
C ASN A 155 -4.40 -11.61 -19.64
N THR A 156 -5.26 -10.73 -20.14
CA THR A 156 -6.19 -9.91 -19.34
C THR A 156 -7.55 -10.59 -19.27
N VAL A 157 -8.12 -10.65 -18.06
CA VAL A 157 -9.47 -11.18 -17.82
C VAL A 157 -10.24 -10.28 -16.84
N SER A 158 -11.56 -10.43 -16.81
CA SER A 158 -12.45 -9.78 -15.85
C SER A 158 -13.33 -10.85 -15.17
N PRO A 159 -12.87 -11.43 -14.04
CA PRO A 159 -13.62 -12.48 -13.35
C PRO A 159 -14.90 -11.94 -12.70
N GLU A 160 -16.04 -12.56 -12.97
CA GLU A 160 -17.35 -12.09 -12.49
C GLU A 160 -17.59 -12.30 -10.98
N LEU A 161 -16.95 -13.32 -10.39
CA LEU A 161 -17.25 -13.78 -9.03
C LEU A 161 -16.05 -13.84 -8.08
N SER A 162 -14.85 -14.09 -8.61
CA SER A 162 -13.66 -14.37 -7.78
C SER A 162 -13.08 -13.12 -7.12
N TYR A 163 -13.35 -11.93 -7.67
CA TYR A 163 -12.84 -10.66 -7.17
C TYR A 163 -13.99 -9.73 -6.84
N ARG A 164 -13.85 -9.05 -5.71
CA ARG A 164 -14.69 -7.92 -5.28
C ARG A 164 -13.73 -6.82 -4.79
N PRO A 165 -14.15 -5.55 -4.84
CA PRO A 165 -13.38 -4.49 -4.21
C PRO A 165 -13.10 -4.84 -2.74
N GLN A 166 -11.84 -4.72 -2.33
CA GLN A 166 -11.44 -4.88 -0.93
C GLN A 166 -11.72 -3.63 -0.11
N GLY A 167 -11.82 -2.47 -0.77
CA GLY A 167 -12.17 -1.21 -0.14
C GLY A 167 -13.67 -0.94 -0.04
N VAL A 168 -13.99 0.29 0.36
CA VAL A 168 -15.36 0.81 0.43
C VAL A 168 -15.98 0.82 -0.97
N ALA A 169 -17.04 0.04 -1.15
CA ALA A 169 -17.79 -0.04 -2.39
C ALA A 169 -19.26 -0.41 -2.13
N ASP A 170 -20.16 0.31 -2.81
CA ASP A 170 -21.56 -0.04 -2.94
C ASP A 170 -21.75 -1.38 -3.65
N PRO A 171 -22.83 -2.13 -3.31
CA PRO A 171 -23.13 -3.42 -3.92
C PRO A 171 -23.26 -3.38 -5.45
N TRP A 172 -23.84 -2.32 -6.02
CA TRP A 172 -24.02 -2.21 -7.47
C TRP A 172 -22.67 -2.18 -8.20
N TYR A 173 -21.70 -1.45 -7.66
CA TYR A 173 -20.35 -1.36 -8.21
C TYR A 173 -19.58 -2.67 -7.99
N ALA A 174 -19.59 -3.17 -6.75
CA ALA A 174 -18.89 -4.40 -6.38
C ALA A 174 -19.39 -5.61 -7.18
N SER A 175 -20.67 -5.61 -7.59
CA SER A 175 -21.27 -6.67 -8.40
C SER A 175 -20.87 -6.64 -9.88
N ASN A 176 -20.44 -5.48 -10.39
CA ASN A 176 -20.18 -5.30 -11.82
C ASN A 176 -18.70 -5.47 -12.16
N SER A 177 -18.32 -6.65 -12.65
CA SER A 177 -16.94 -6.92 -13.05
C SER A 177 -16.47 -6.14 -14.29
N SER A 178 -17.37 -5.48 -15.04
CA SER A 178 -16.98 -4.73 -16.24
C SER A 178 -15.93 -3.65 -15.95
N TYR A 179 -15.94 -3.10 -14.72
CA TYR A 179 -15.00 -2.08 -14.25
C TYR A 179 -13.66 -2.65 -13.76
N MET A 180 -13.49 -3.97 -13.78
CA MET A 180 -12.33 -4.65 -13.25
C MET A 180 -11.50 -5.29 -14.35
N ARG A 181 -10.17 -5.23 -14.19
CA ARG A 181 -9.21 -5.97 -15.02
C ARG A 181 -8.25 -6.72 -14.11
N TYR A 182 -7.92 -7.94 -14.52
CA TYR A 182 -6.97 -8.83 -13.88
C TYR A 182 -5.97 -9.32 -14.91
N ALA A 183 -4.70 -9.36 -14.55
CA ALA A 183 -3.69 -10.09 -15.28
C ALA A 183 -2.63 -10.67 -14.33
N ALA A 184 -1.96 -11.71 -14.79
CA ALA A 184 -0.82 -12.30 -14.10
C ALA A 184 0.28 -12.66 -15.09
N LEU A 185 1.53 -12.41 -14.71
CA LEU A 185 2.73 -12.80 -15.43
C LEU A 185 3.55 -13.74 -14.54
N PRO A 186 3.34 -15.07 -14.61
CA PRO A 186 4.02 -16.03 -13.74
C PRO A 186 5.55 -16.05 -13.88
N ARG A 187 6.08 -15.52 -15.00
CA ARG A 187 7.52 -15.45 -15.28
C ARG A 187 8.15 -14.11 -14.87
N GLU A 188 7.35 -13.15 -14.42
CA GLU A 188 7.81 -11.86 -13.93
C GLU A 188 8.01 -11.96 -12.41
N ASN A 189 9.13 -12.53 -11.98
CA ASN A 189 9.48 -12.61 -10.56
C ASN A 189 9.98 -11.27 -10.03
N VAL A 190 9.98 -11.10 -8.71
CA VAL A 190 10.61 -9.94 -8.08
C VAL A 190 12.12 -9.96 -8.29
N CYS A 191 12.68 -8.83 -8.72
CA CYS A 191 14.10 -8.62 -9.00
C CYS A 191 14.64 -7.42 -8.20
N THR A 192 15.97 -7.29 -8.09
CA THR A 192 16.64 -6.28 -7.24
C THR A 192 16.33 -4.85 -7.68
N GLU A 193 16.06 -4.67 -8.96
CA GLU A 193 15.66 -3.40 -9.57
C GLU A 193 14.26 -2.93 -9.13
N ASN A 194 13.37 -3.81 -8.66
CA ASN A 194 12.02 -3.41 -8.21
C ASN A 194 12.04 -2.77 -6.83
N LEU A 195 12.98 -3.16 -5.97
CA LEU A 195 13.02 -2.72 -4.58
C LEU A 195 13.24 -1.21 -4.46
N THR A 196 14.15 -0.65 -5.27
CA THR A 196 14.48 0.78 -5.22
C THR A 196 13.28 1.68 -5.57
N PRO A 197 12.59 1.51 -6.72
CA PRO A 197 11.40 2.31 -7.03
C PRO A 197 10.26 2.07 -6.03
N TRP A 198 10.10 0.84 -5.52
CA TRP A 198 9.08 0.57 -4.50
C TRP A 198 9.37 1.31 -3.18
N LYS A 199 10.62 1.33 -2.71
CA LYS A 199 11.02 2.09 -1.51
C LYS A 199 10.81 3.60 -1.69
N LYS A 200 10.97 4.13 -2.91
CA LYS A 200 10.73 5.55 -3.23
C LYS A 200 9.27 5.99 -3.14
N LEU A 201 8.34 5.05 -3.01
CA LEU A 201 6.93 5.37 -2.79
C LEU A 201 6.62 5.67 -1.31
N LEU A 202 7.54 5.34 -0.40
CA LEU A 202 7.37 5.55 1.04
C LEU A 202 7.79 6.98 1.44
N PRO A 203 7.13 7.59 2.44
CA PRO A 203 7.43 8.97 2.87
C PRO A 203 8.89 9.20 3.28
N CYS A 204 9.52 8.20 3.91
CA CYS A 204 10.91 8.25 4.38
C CYS A 204 11.92 7.64 3.38
N ASP A 205 11.49 7.37 2.15
CA ASP A 205 12.25 6.71 1.09
C ASP A 205 12.97 5.45 1.61
N ALA A 206 14.29 5.41 1.49
CA ALA A 206 15.17 4.34 1.94
C ALA A 206 16.09 4.76 3.10
N GLN A 207 15.85 5.93 3.70
CA GLN A 207 16.85 6.59 4.57
C GLN A 207 16.65 6.35 6.07
N SER A 208 15.42 6.11 6.52
CA SER A 208 15.09 5.97 7.95
C SER A 208 13.84 5.13 8.17
N GLY A 209 13.69 4.55 9.37
CA GLY A 209 12.58 3.65 9.70
C GLY A 209 12.86 2.18 9.36
N LEU A 210 11.81 1.36 9.40
CA LEU A 210 11.90 -0.08 9.15
C LEU A 210 12.33 -0.38 7.71
N VAL A 211 12.06 0.54 6.78
CA VAL A 211 12.49 0.46 5.39
C VAL A 211 14.03 0.42 5.23
N ALA A 212 14.78 0.91 6.23
CA ALA A 212 16.24 0.86 6.25
C ALA A 212 16.77 -0.57 6.39
N LEU A 213 15.98 -1.50 6.94
CA LEU A 213 16.33 -2.93 7.01
C LEU A 213 16.25 -3.61 5.64
N LEU A 214 15.60 -2.98 4.65
CA LEU A 214 15.34 -3.56 3.34
C LEU A 214 16.55 -3.36 2.42
N HIS A 215 17.50 -4.29 2.51
CA HIS A 215 18.68 -4.35 1.64
C HIS A 215 18.60 -5.53 0.67
N PRO A 216 19.03 -5.39 -0.60
CA PRO A 216 18.91 -6.46 -1.58
C PRO A 216 19.52 -7.80 -1.14
N GLY A 217 20.72 -7.80 -0.54
CA GLY A 217 21.42 -9.04 -0.17
C GLY A 217 20.57 -10.05 0.60
N PRO A 218 20.08 -9.71 1.82
CA PRO A 218 19.22 -10.59 2.61
C PRO A 218 17.87 -10.94 1.98
N LEU A 219 17.34 -10.08 1.10
CA LEU A 219 16.02 -10.27 0.48
C LEU A 219 16.05 -11.37 -0.58
N TYR A 220 17.08 -11.41 -1.42
CA TYR A 220 17.16 -12.37 -2.53
C TYR A 220 17.79 -13.72 -2.16
N THR A 221 18.31 -13.87 -0.94
CA THR A 221 18.66 -15.18 -0.36
C THR A 221 17.48 -15.84 0.34
N ALA A 222 16.36 -15.14 0.51
CA ALA A 222 15.16 -15.68 1.14
C ALA A 222 14.54 -16.83 0.32
N HIS A 223 13.92 -17.79 1.01
CA HIS A 223 13.20 -18.91 0.39
C HIS A 223 11.85 -18.48 -0.23
N TYR A 224 11.31 -17.36 0.22
CA TYR A 224 10.13 -16.71 -0.31
C TYR A 224 10.30 -15.20 -0.14
N HIS A 225 9.96 -14.44 -1.16
CA HIS A 225 10.03 -12.99 -1.18
C HIS A 225 8.85 -12.45 -2.00
N SER A 226 7.99 -11.65 -1.38
CA SER A 226 6.86 -11.01 -2.04
C SER A 226 6.83 -9.53 -1.72
N LEU A 227 6.80 -8.72 -2.78
CA LEU A 227 6.67 -7.27 -2.74
C LEU A 227 5.26 -6.90 -3.21
N SER A 228 4.57 -6.02 -2.49
CA SER A 228 3.19 -5.66 -2.81
C SER A 228 2.89 -4.17 -2.66
N LEU A 229 1.92 -3.72 -3.42
CA LEU A 229 1.38 -2.36 -3.43
C LEU A 229 -0.13 -2.45 -3.59
N HIS A 230 -0.88 -2.01 -2.58
CA HIS A 230 -2.32 -2.07 -2.54
C HIS A 230 -2.88 -0.69 -2.25
N LEU A 231 -3.71 -0.18 -3.15
CA LEU A 231 -4.41 1.08 -3.02
C LEU A 231 -5.91 0.80 -2.98
N ARG A 232 -6.59 1.22 -1.92
CA ARG A 232 -8.04 1.03 -1.81
C ARG A 232 -8.74 2.16 -1.03
N PRO A 233 -10.01 2.43 -1.30
CA PRO A 233 -10.84 3.24 -0.41
C PRO A 233 -11.01 2.55 0.95
N SER A 234 -10.85 3.26 2.05
CA SER A 234 -11.09 2.77 3.41
C SER A 234 -11.98 3.75 4.19
N CYS A 235 -12.64 3.27 5.24
CA CYS A 235 -13.38 4.13 6.17
C CYS A 235 -12.46 4.53 7.32
N GLN A 236 -12.45 5.80 7.70
CA GLN A 236 -11.77 6.25 8.92
C GLN A 236 -12.56 5.81 10.17
N ASP A 237 -13.90 5.84 10.07
CA ASP A 237 -14.82 5.49 11.14
C ASP A 237 -15.60 4.20 10.83
N THR A 238 -16.07 3.53 11.89
CA THR A 238 -16.93 2.32 11.77
C THR A 238 -18.23 2.56 11.00
N GLU A 239 -18.77 3.79 11.03
CA GLU A 239 -19.98 4.18 10.30
C GLU A 239 -19.69 4.69 8.87
N CYS A 240 -18.42 4.73 8.45
CA CYS A 240 -17.97 5.19 7.14
C CYS A 240 -18.50 6.56 6.70
N ARG A 241 -18.61 7.51 7.64
CA ARG A 241 -19.01 8.89 7.35
C ARG A 241 -17.89 9.70 6.70
N SER A 242 -16.65 9.43 7.10
CA SER A 242 -15.43 9.91 6.48
C SER A 242 -14.74 8.74 5.81
N ALA A 243 -14.66 8.81 4.48
CA ALA A 243 -13.88 7.88 3.70
C ALA A 243 -12.51 8.50 3.38
N GLN A 244 -11.50 7.65 3.32
CA GLN A 244 -10.12 8.01 3.05
C GLN A 244 -9.50 7.03 2.08
N LEU A 245 -8.38 7.39 1.46
CA LEU A 245 -7.62 6.50 0.59
C LEU A 245 -6.51 5.83 1.41
N GLU A 246 -6.37 4.53 1.29
CA GLU A 246 -5.34 3.74 1.97
C GLU A 246 -4.37 3.15 0.95
N LEU A 247 -3.09 3.41 1.14
CA LEU A 247 -1.99 2.82 0.40
C LEU A 247 -1.19 1.91 1.34
N VAL A 248 -1.25 0.61 1.10
CA VAL A 248 -0.48 -0.42 1.81
C VAL A 248 0.64 -0.92 0.93
N GLN A 249 1.85 -0.75 1.41
CA GLN A 249 3.07 -1.32 0.85
C GLN A 249 3.55 -2.43 1.78
N ALA A 250 3.55 -3.67 1.32
CA ALA A 250 3.99 -4.79 2.15
C ALA A 250 5.10 -5.62 1.50
N LEU A 251 5.98 -6.15 2.34
CA LEU A 251 7.07 -7.02 1.97
C LEU A 251 7.08 -8.25 2.88
N SER A 252 6.92 -9.43 2.30
CA SER A 252 6.95 -10.70 3.03
C SER A 252 8.18 -11.52 2.66
N LEU A 253 8.88 -12.04 3.68
CA LEU A 253 10.11 -12.80 3.54
C LEU A 253 10.07 -14.05 4.39
N VAL A 254 10.59 -15.16 3.84
CA VAL A 254 10.87 -16.36 4.63
C VAL A 254 12.35 -16.68 4.54
N GLN A 255 13.07 -16.50 5.64
CA GLN A 255 14.52 -16.69 5.72
C GLN A 255 14.85 -17.83 6.68
N LEU A 256 15.97 -18.51 6.43
CA LEU A 256 16.52 -19.49 7.38
C LEU A 256 17.77 -18.85 8.02
N PRO A 257 17.79 -18.61 9.34
CA PRO A 257 18.96 -18.06 10.00
C PRO A 257 20.11 -19.09 10.01
N ASP A 258 21.34 -18.62 9.83
CA ASP A 258 22.55 -19.47 9.76
C ASP A 258 22.80 -20.30 11.05
N THR A 259 22.29 -19.83 12.19
CA THR A 259 22.42 -20.49 13.51
C THR A 259 21.47 -21.68 13.72
N SER A 260 20.53 -21.93 12.80
CA SER A 260 19.58 -23.05 12.90
C SER A 260 20.22 -24.44 12.82
N ALA A 261 21.54 -24.54 12.58
CA ALA A 261 22.28 -25.78 12.55
C ALA A 261 22.32 -26.54 13.90
N GLU A 262 22.07 -25.87 15.04
CA GLU A 262 22.19 -26.45 16.38
C GLU A 262 20.87 -26.59 17.15
N GLY A 263 19.72 -26.43 16.50
CA GLY A 263 18.40 -26.63 17.13
C GLY A 263 17.92 -25.50 18.04
N TYR A 264 18.73 -24.46 18.25
CA TYR A 264 18.31 -23.20 18.88
C TYR A 264 17.85 -22.21 17.80
N GLN A 265 16.65 -21.64 17.96
CA GLN A 265 16.16 -20.54 17.12
C GLN A 265 16.59 -19.17 17.70
N ASP A 266 17.89 -19.02 17.97
CA ASP A 266 18.44 -17.73 18.38
C ASP A 266 18.73 -16.90 17.11
N TRP A 267 17.97 -15.82 16.95
CA TRP A 267 18.09 -14.89 15.83
C TRP A 267 18.08 -13.45 16.30
N THR A 268 18.72 -12.59 15.51
CA THR A 268 18.77 -11.15 15.73
C THR A 268 18.39 -10.42 14.44
N LEU A 269 17.89 -9.19 14.56
CA LEU A 269 17.61 -8.33 13.40
C LEU A 269 18.85 -8.14 12.51
N HIS A 270 20.02 -8.04 13.13
CA HIS A 270 21.27 -7.89 12.39
C HIS A 270 21.61 -9.13 11.54
N GLN A 271 21.36 -10.34 12.05
CA GLN A 271 21.55 -11.56 11.26
C GLN A 271 20.55 -11.67 10.10
N LEU A 272 19.30 -11.24 10.31
CA LEU A 272 18.24 -11.33 9.29
C LEU A 272 18.39 -10.30 8.17
N PHE A 273 18.82 -9.09 8.50
CA PHE A 273 18.81 -7.95 7.57
C PHE A 273 20.18 -7.36 7.27
N LEU A 274 21.24 -7.83 7.96
CA LEU A 274 22.63 -7.38 7.81
C LEU A 274 22.89 -5.89 8.07
N VAL A 275 21.85 -5.15 8.46
CA VAL A 275 21.87 -3.69 8.65
C VAL A 275 21.25 -3.34 9.99
N PRO A 276 21.85 -2.43 10.77
CA PRO A 276 21.29 -1.99 12.04
C PRO A 276 20.09 -1.06 11.82
N LEU A 277 19.07 -1.19 12.67
CA LEU A 277 18.01 -0.20 12.80
C LEU A 277 18.50 0.93 13.72
N ILE A 278 18.82 2.10 13.15
CA ILE A 278 19.41 3.21 13.90
C ILE A 278 18.35 4.23 14.32
N TYR A 279 17.45 4.60 13.41
CA TYR A 279 16.45 5.66 13.61
C TYR A 279 15.09 5.22 13.08
N SER A 280 14.01 5.64 13.75
CA SER A 280 12.64 5.55 13.24
C SER A 280 12.38 6.59 12.14
N CYS A 281 11.39 6.35 11.28
CA CYS A 281 10.98 7.34 10.28
C CYS A 281 10.35 8.56 10.99
N PRO A 282 10.86 9.80 10.79
CA PRO A 282 10.31 10.99 11.44
C PRO A 282 8.91 11.37 10.94
N LEU A 283 8.50 10.86 9.79
CA LEU A 283 7.16 11.07 9.21
C LEU A 283 6.16 10.00 9.65
N ALA A 284 6.61 8.93 10.33
CA ALA A 284 5.73 7.88 10.80
C ALA A 284 5.05 8.29 12.12
N ASN A 285 3.73 8.19 12.17
CA ASN A 285 2.95 8.29 13.40
C ASN A 285 3.25 7.12 14.34
N ILE A 286 3.48 5.94 13.76
CA ILE A 286 3.70 4.68 14.50
C ILE A 286 4.81 3.90 13.81
N SER A 287 5.81 3.47 14.60
CA SER A 287 6.84 2.52 14.18
C SER A 287 6.88 1.36 15.17
N ARG A 288 6.46 0.16 14.77
CA ARG A 288 6.35 -1.00 15.69
C ARG A 288 6.97 -2.27 15.13
N ILE A 289 7.57 -3.05 16.03
CA ILE A 289 8.06 -4.39 15.74
C ILE A 289 7.31 -5.35 16.64
N TYR A 290 6.60 -6.29 16.04
CA TYR A 290 5.90 -7.38 16.72
C TYR A 290 6.71 -8.66 16.56
N VAL A 291 6.86 -9.40 17.67
CA VAL A 291 7.49 -10.72 17.66
C VAL A 291 6.44 -11.73 18.11
N ASP A 292 6.13 -12.68 17.25
CA ASP A 292 5.20 -13.76 17.55
C ASP A 292 5.89 -14.79 18.46
N ILE A 293 5.39 -14.93 19.68
CA ILE A 293 5.91 -15.86 20.69
C ILE A 293 5.00 -17.07 20.93
N THR A 294 3.93 -17.21 20.14
CA THR A 294 2.83 -18.13 20.43
C THR A 294 3.27 -19.61 20.45
N ASP A 295 4.35 -19.97 19.75
CA ASP A 295 4.92 -21.33 19.71
C ASP A 295 6.11 -21.54 20.68
N ASN A 296 6.64 -20.48 21.32
CA ASN A 296 7.83 -20.58 22.19
C ASN A 296 7.56 -21.17 23.58
N GLU A 297 6.30 -21.37 23.96
CA GLU A 297 5.93 -22.03 25.22
C GLU A 297 6.25 -23.55 25.21
N VAL A 298 6.63 -24.13 24.07
CA VAL A 298 6.97 -25.56 23.98
C VAL A 298 8.47 -25.83 24.26
N SER A 299 9.35 -24.82 24.21
CA SER A 299 10.79 -25.02 24.48
C SER A 299 11.23 -24.75 25.92
N SER A 300 10.32 -24.26 26.79
CA SER A 300 10.60 -24.21 28.24
C SER A 300 10.37 -25.56 28.92
N LYS A 301 11.11 -26.59 28.51
CA LYS A 301 11.27 -27.80 29.32
C LYS A 301 12.75 -28.09 29.53
N LYS A 302 13.18 -27.76 30.77
CA LYS A 302 14.28 -28.28 31.59
C LYS A 302 15.21 -29.30 30.95
#